data_AF-A0A0V0ZZ68-F1
#
_entry.id   AF-A0A0V0ZZ68-F1
#
_cell.length_a   1.000
_cell.length_b   1.000
_cell.length_c   1.000
_cell.angle_alpha   90.00
_cell.angle_beta   90.00
_cell.angle_gamma   90.00
#
_symmetry.space_group_name_H-M   'P 1'
#
loop_
_entity.id
_entity.type
_entity.pdbx_description
1 polymer ?
#
loop_
_entity_poly.entity_id
_entity_poly.type
_entity_poly.pdbx_seq_one_letter_code
_entity_poly.pdbx_strand_id
1 'polypeptide(L)'
;YIRFAYVSTGWFLLIFCTVFTQLILRSCCTCVHFSVLKNMAHSNENVDFMKYAIEEAPAAAFYIPEYFNDKEEEFYTQQIYSAPAPKWTSLSARRLLNYGGIVGKKGLIQVNDIPFWLRALMKRVCKSVPLFTPGNEPNHVLINEYLPGQGIMPHTDGPAYFPVVANITLGSHTVLDLYETETRNYIGSFLLERKSLLIISEQLYVNFQHGIKEVKEDEISEKILNYKLCSEKYSSEEKIPRKTRISITIRNVPKTITAFTAVFNNRA
;
A
#
# COMPACT_ATOMS: atom_id res chain seq x y z
N TYR A 1 -16.84 4.74 -74.75
CA TYR A 1 -15.73 3.87 -74.33
C TYR A 1 -16.17 3.06 -73.12
N ILE A 2 -15.77 1.80 -73.09
CA ILE A 2 -16.41 0.68 -72.39
C ILE A 2 -15.76 0.41 -71.02
N ARG A 3 -16.60 -0.04 -70.06
CA ARG A 3 -16.39 -0.90 -68.88
C ARG A 3 -15.85 -0.36 -67.54
N PHE A 4 -16.66 -0.70 -66.53
CA PHE A 4 -16.35 -0.97 -65.13
C PHE A 4 -15.17 -1.95 -64.94
N ALA A 5 -14.37 -1.70 -63.90
CA ALA A 5 -13.71 -2.74 -63.12
C ALA A 5 -13.60 -2.29 -61.65
N TYR A 6 -14.21 -3.09 -60.78
CA TYR A 6 -14.09 -3.08 -59.32
C TYR A 6 -12.66 -3.46 -58.91
N VAL A 7 -11.99 -2.68 -58.06
CA VAL A 7 -10.84 -3.15 -57.26
C VAL A 7 -10.90 -2.52 -55.86
N SER A 8 -10.62 -3.35 -54.88
CA SER A 8 -10.92 -3.29 -53.45
C SER A 8 -10.33 -2.10 -52.67
N THR A 9 -11.15 -1.55 -51.78
CA THR A 9 -10.77 -0.78 -50.60
C THR A 9 -9.94 -1.65 -49.65
N GLY A 10 -8.64 -1.39 -49.53
CA GLY A 10 -7.82 -2.18 -48.61
C GLY A 10 -6.38 -1.75 -48.43
N TRP A 11 -5.99 -0.51 -48.74
CA TRP A 11 -4.57 -0.11 -48.65
C TRP A 11 -4.32 1.29 -48.05
N PHE A 12 -5.34 1.94 -47.48
CA PHE A 12 -5.17 3.20 -46.73
C PHE A 12 -5.27 3.05 -45.20
N LEU A 13 -5.51 1.84 -44.68
CA LEU A 13 -5.63 1.59 -43.24
C LEU A 13 -4.38 0.94 -42.60
N LEU A 14 -3.30 0.73 -43.36
CA LEU A 14 -2.13 -0.03 -42.91
C LEU A 14 -0.85 0.79 -42.68
N ILE A 15 -0.87 2.11 -42.94
CA ILE A 15 0.27 3.00 -42.65
C ILE A 15 0.02 3.90 -41.42
N PHE A 16 -1.25 4.08 -41.02
CA PHE A 16 -1.57 4.69 -39.71
C PHE A 16 -1.50 3.70 -38.53
N CYS A 17 -1.40 2.40 -38.81
CA CYS A 17 -1.44 1.35 -37.77
C CYS A 17 -0.06 0.98 -37.20
N THR A 18 1.05 1.39 -37.83
CA THR A 18 2.41 1.03 -37.41
C THR A 18 3.16 2.11 -36.63
N VAL A 19 2.74 3.38 -36.72
CA VAL A 19 3.29 4.45 -35.84
C VAL A 19 2.52 4.53 -34.51
N PHE A 20 1.24 4.16 -34.49
CA PHE A 20 0.44 4.11 -33.27
C PHE A 20 0.76 2.90 -32.37
N THR A 21 1.15 1.75 -32.95
CA THR A 21 1.49 0.56 -32.17
C THR A 21 2.85 0.66 -31.48
N GLN A 22 3.81 1.45 -31.99
CA GLN A 22 5.09 1.67 -31.29
C GLN A 22 5.00 2.73 -30.17
N LEU A 23 4.00 3.63 -30.18
CA LEU A 23 3.69 4.47 -29.01
C LEU A 23 2.80 3.75 -27.98
N ILE A 24 1.95 2.82 -28.40
CA ILE A 24 1.15 1.98 -27.48
C ILE A 24 2.01 0.96 -26.72
N LEU A 25 3.09 0.46 -27.32
CA LEU A 25 4.03 -0.46 -26.65
C LEU A 25 4.96 0.20 -25.61
N ARG A 26 5.00 1.54 -25.53
CA ARG A 26 5.59 2.28 -24.40
C ARG A 26 4.55 2.77 -23.38
N SER A 27 3.26 2.52 -23.62
CA SER A 27 2.14 3.02 -22.81
C SER A 27 1.36 1.89 -22.12
N CYS A 28 2.01 0.76 -21.84
CA CYS A 28 1.43 -0.42 -21.17
C CYS A 28 1.17 -0.20 -19.66
N CYS A 29 0.76 1.02 -19.26
CA CYS A 29 0.28 1.35 -17.91
C CYS A 29 -1.26 1.54 -17.87
N THR A 30 -1.95 1.53 -19.02
CA THR A 30 -3.38 1.85 -19.10
C THR A 30 -4.33 0.72 -18.73
N CYS A 31 -3.88 -0.54 -18.70
CA CYS A 31 -4.71 -1.66 -18.25
C CYS A 31 -4.86 -1.75 -16.72
N VAL A 32 -3.88 -1.27 -15.95
CA VAL A 32 -3.89 -1.34 -14.46
C VAL A 32 -4.85 -0.32 -13.86
N HIS A 33 -5.13 0.77 -14.57
CA HIS A 33 -6.13 1.76 -14.16
C HIS A 33 -7.57 1.20 -14.14
N PHE A 34 -7.87 0.12 -14.87
CA PHE A 34 -9.26 -0.25 -15.16
C PHE A 34 -10.03 -0.91 -14.00
N SER A 35 -9.38 -1.66 -13.09
CA SER A 35 -10.04 -2.29 -11.93
C SER A 35 -10.37 -1.28 -10.84
N VAL A 36 -9.41 -0.40 -10.53
CA VAL A 36 -9.53 0.70 -9.57
C VAL A 36 -10.59 1.71 -10.03
N LEU A 37 -10.54 2.15 -11.31
CA LEU A 37 -11.52 3.08 -11.88
C LEU A 37 -12.94 2.49 -11.96
N LYS A 38 -13.10 1.19 -12.24
CA LYS A 38 -14.43 0.55 -12.32
C LYS A 38 -15.17 0.56 -10.97
N ASN A 39 -14.45 0.40 -9.86
CA ASN A 39 -15.05 0.39 -8.53
C ASN A 39 -15.32 1.80 -7.96
N MET A 40 -14.61 2.83 -8.46
CA MET A 40 -14.80 4.24 -8.05
C MET A 40 -16.08 4.87 -8.57
N ALA A 41 -16.68 4.34 -9.64
CA ALA A 41 -17.90 4.88 -10.25
C ALA A 41 -19.19 4.64 -9.43
N HIS A 42 -19.10 4.15 -8.19
CA HIS A 42 -20.26 3.76 -7.38
C HIS A 42 -20.35 4.36 -5.97
N SER A 43 -19.44 5.24 -5.55
CA SER A 43 -19.53 5.91 -4.25
C SER A 43 -19.92 7.40 -4.39
N ASN A 44 -21.10 7.77 -3.90
CA ASN A 44 -21.68 9.12 -3.96
C ASN A 44 -21.04 10.19 -3.04
N GLU A 45 -19.82 9.96 -2.54
CA GLU A 45 -19.01 10.97 -1.86
C GLU A 45 -17.65 11.03 -2.59
N ASN A 46 -17.63 11.78 -3.70
CA ASN A 46 -16.47 11.92 -4.58
C ASN A 46 -15.33 12.71 -3.91
N VAL A 47 -14.57 12.06 -3.04
CA VAL A 47 -13.15 12.38 -2.93
C VAL A 47 -12.54 11.93 -4.24
N ASP A 48 -12.04 12.87 -5.04
CA ASP A 48 -11.26 12.55 -6.24
C ASP A 48 -9.98 11.84 -5.79
N PHE A 49 -10.08 10.52 -5.60
CA PHE A 49 -9.02 9.67 -5.09
C PHE A 49 -7.85 9.59 -6.09
N MET A 50 -8.12 9.90 -7.37
CA MET A 50 -7.10 9.96 -8.42
C MET A 50 -6.09 11.07 -8.19
N LYS A 51 -6.46 12.16 -7.48
CA LYS A 51 -5.50 13.22 -7.13
C LYS A 51 -4.39 12.75 -6.18
N TYR A 52 -4.57 11.59 -5.55
CA TYR A 52 -3.59 10.97 -4.66
C TYR A 52 -2.78 9.87 -5.35
N ALA A 53 -2.97 9.64 -6.65
CA ALA A 53 -2.23 8.63 -7.40
C ALA A 53 -0.74 8.99 -7.50
N ILE A 54 0.12 7.99 -7.29
CA ILE A 54 1.58 8.13 -7.46
C ILE A 54 1.91 7.79 -8.91
N GLU A 55 1.96 8.79 -9.79
CA GLU A 55 2.14 8.60 -11.23
C GLU A 55 3.47 7.93 -11.60
N GLU A 56 4.50 8.18 -10.78
CA GLU A 56 5.86 7.65 -10.96
C GLU A 56 6.01 6.20 -10.46
N ALA A 57 5.00 5.65 -9.77
CA ALA A 57 5.04 4.27 -9.31
C ALA A 57 4.91 3.28 -10.48
N PRO A 58 5.58 2.12 -10.45
CA PRO A 58 5.51 1.14 -11.54
C PRO A 58 4.13 0.46 -11.68
N ALA A 59 3.26 0.62 -10.68
CA ALA A 59 1.89 0.13 -10.64
C ALA A 59 1.05 0.94 -9.65
N ALA A 60 -0.27 0.69 -9.61
CA ALA A 60 -1.22 1.49 -8.83
C ALA A 60 -0.87 1.59 -7.33
N ALA A 61 -0.54 2.81 -6.92
CA ALA A 61 -0.34 3.22 -5.54
C ALA A 61 -0.86 4.63 -5.32
N PHE A 62 -1.26 4.91 -4.08
CA PHE A 62 -1.84 6.19 -3.70
C PHE A 62 -1.24 6.69 -2.40
N TYR A 63 -1.03 7.99 -2.29
CA TYR A 63 -0.45 8.61 -1.11
C TYR A 63 -1.27 9.83 -0.70
N ILE A 64 -1.79 9.80 0.53
CA ILE A 64 -2.55 10.88 1.14
C ILE A 64 -1.69 11.51 2.23
N PRO A 65 -1.08 12.69 1.99
CA PRO A 65 -0.40 13.45 3.03
C PRO A 65 -1.42 13.99 4.03
N GLU A 66 -0.97 14.29 5.26
CA GLU A 66 -1.81 14.90 6.30
C GLU A 66 -3.18 14.21 6.49
N TYR A 67 -3.21 12.88 6.33
CA TYR A 67 -4.38 12.04 6.59
C TYR A 67 -4.93 12.23 8.01
N PHE A 68 -4.06 12.58 8.96
CA PHE A 68 -4.44 13.02 10.30
C PHE A 68 -4.01 14.45 10.57
N ASN A 69 -4.77 15.14 11.43
CA ASN A 69 -4.28 16.33 12.11
C ASN A 69 -3.46 15.95 13.37
N ASP A 70 -2.83 16.95 14.00
CA ASP A 70 -1.94 16.71 15.14
C ASP A 70 -2.65 16.10 16.36
N LYS A 71 -3.92 16.48 16.62
CA LYS A 71 -4.70 15.91 17.74
C LYS A 71 -5.05 14.44 17.49
N GLU A 72 -5.34 14.09 16.24
CA GLU A 72 -5.58 12.71 15.86
C GLU A 72 -4.31 11.86 15.99
N GLU A 73 -3.16 12.37 15.53
CA GLU A 73 -1.87 11.70 15.71
C GLU A 73 -1.56 11.45 17.19
N GLU A 74 -1.74 12.47 18.04
CA GLU A 74 -1.56 12.35 19.49
C GLU A 74 -2.50 11.29 20.07
N PHE A 75 -3.80 11.33 19.73
CA PHE A 75 -4.78 10.36 20.18
C PHE A 75 -4.40 8.93 19.82
N TYR A 76 -4.11 8.63 18.54
CA TYR A 76 -3.77 7.27 18.12
C TYR A 76 -2.46 6.80 18.74
N THR A 77 -1.48 7.69 18.88
CA THR A 77 -0.20 7.39 19.53
C THR A 77 -0.42 7.00 21.00
N GLN A 78 -1.21 7.76 21.75
CA GLN A 78 -1.58 7.43 23.13
C GLN A 78 -2.31 6.09 23.23
N GLN A 79 -3.27 5.83 22.33
CA GLN A 79 -3.99 4.56 22.29
C GLN A 79 -3.05 3.37 22.05
N ILE A 80 -2.06 3.51 21.15
CA ILE A 80 -1.07 2.47 20.86
C ILE A 80 -0.18 2.18 22.07
N TYR A 81 0.32 3.21 22.75
CA TYR A 81 1.16 3.06 23.93
C TYR A 81 0.40 2.57 25.16
N SER A 82 -0.93 2.71 25.19
CA SER A 82 -1.79 2.14 26.24
C SER A 82 -1.93 0.61 26.17
N ALA A 83 -1.48 -0.02 25.07
CA ALA A 83 -1.50 -1.48 24.95
C ALA A 83 -0.65 -2.14 26.05
N PRO A 84 -1.16 -3.20 26.71
CA PRO A 84 -0.47 -3.81 27.83
C PRO A 84 0.86 -4.42 27.39
N ALA A 85 1.89 -4.33 28.23
CA ALA A 85 3.25 -4.79 27.89
C ALA A 85 3.32 -6.21 27.29
N PRO A 86 2.58 -7.22 27.78
CA PRO A 86 2.59 -8.57 27.19
C PRO A 86 2.03 -8.67 25.75
N LYS A 87 1.32 -7.65 25.25
CA LYS A 87 0.79 -7.62 23.88
C LYS A 87 1.87 -7.21 22.87
N TRP A 88 2.91 -6.51 23.32
CA TRP A 88 4.04 -6.12 22.49
C TRP A 88 4.96 -7.32 22.28
N THR A 89 5.22 -7.63 21.02
CA THR A 89 6.20 -8.64 20.61
C THR A 89 7.48 -7.92 20.18
N SER A 90 8.60 -8.21 20.83
CA SER A 90 9.92 -7.78 20.36
C SER A 90 10.38 -8.66 19.21
N LEU A 91 10.72 -8.02 18.09
CA LEU A 91 11.39 -8.63 16.94
C LEU A 91 12.86 -8.19 16.93
N SER A 92 13.67 -8.74 16.01
CA SER A 92 15.12 -8.47 15.98
C SER A 92 15.49 -6.98 15.94
N ALA A 93 14.75 -6.17 15.19
CA ALA A 93 15.07 -4.76 14.96
C ALA A 93 13.89 -3.81 15.24
N ARG A 94 12.78 -4.28 15.82
CA ARG A 94 11.58 -3.45 16.06
C ARG A 94 10.66 -4.14 17.05
N ARG A 95 9.58 -3.50 17.47
CA ARG A 95 8.48 -4.17 18.18
C ARG A 95 7.17 -4.06 17.45
N LEU A 96 6.28 -5.00 17.73
CA LEU A 96 5.05 -5.25 17.00
C LEU A 96 3.87 -5.43 17.96
N LEU A 97 2.72 -4.83 17.62
CA LEU A 97 1.40 -5.27 18.07
C LEU A 97 0.68 -5.96 16.91
N ASN A 98 -0.05 -7.03 17.22
CA ASN A 98 -0.92 -7.72 16.29
C ASN A 98 -2.36 -7.75 16.81
N TYR A 99 -3.31 -7.35 15.96
CA TYR A 99 -4.75 -7.36 16.18
C TYR A 99 -5.50 -8.05 15.03
N GLY A 100 -6.57 -8.76 15.37
CA GLY A 100 -7.43 -9.49 14.43
C GLY A 100 -7.15 -11.00 14.37
N GLY A 101 -6.02 -11.44 14.92
CA GLY A 101 -5.69 -12.86 15.06
C GLY A 101 -4.30 -13.21 14.53
N ILE A 102 -4.08 -14.49 14.21
CA ILE A 102 -2.79 -14.99 13.72
C ILE A 102 -2.96 -15.49 12.29
N VAL A 103 -2.18 -14.93 11.36
CA VAL A 103 -2.14 -15.39 9.98
C VAL A 103 -1.26 -16.64 9.88
N GLY A 104 -1.88 -17.78 9.61
CA GLY A 104 -1.20 -19.05 9.38
C GLY A 104 -1.27 -19.49 7.91
N LYS A 105 -0.71 -20.67 7.62
CA LYS A 105 -0.67 -21.22 6.24
C LYS A 105 -2.06 -21.40 5.60
N LYS A 106 -3.08 -21.70 6.40
CA LYS A 106 -4.45 -21.99 5.93
C LYS A 106 -5.39 -20.77 5.94
N GLY A 107 -4.95 -19.64 6.51
CA GLY A 107 -5.77 -18.44 6.68
C GLY A 107 -5.56 -17.77 8.05
N LEU A 108 -6.40 -16.77 8.33
CA LEU A 108 -6.42 -16.05 9.61
C LEU A 108 -7.18 -16.88 10.66
N ILE A 109 -6.48 -17.28 11.72
CA ILE A 109 -7.13 -17.75 12.95
C ILE A 109 -7.60 -16.51 13.67
N GLN A 110 -8.88 -16.19 13.53
CA GLN A 110 -9.42 -14.90 13.94
C GLN A 110 -9.58 -14.83 15.46
N VAL A 111 -9.16 -13.70 16.03
CA VAL A 111 -9.34 -13.37 17.44
C VAL A 111 -10.08 -12.04 17.52
N ASN A 112 -11.09 -11.95 18.39
CA ASN A 112 -11.85 -10.72 18.58
C ASN A 112 -11.15 -9.78 19.58
N ASP A 113 -9.95 -9.33 19.24
CA ASP A 113 -9.10 -8.49 20.10
C ASP A 113 -8.86 -7.07 19.56
N ILE A 114 -9.44 -6.72 18.42
CA ILE A 114 -9.31 -5.38 17.83
C ILE A 114 -10.01 -4.37 18.76
N PRO A 115 -9.34 -3.34 19.31
CA PRO A 115 -9.99 -2.37 20.19
C PRO A 115 -10.93 -1.43 19.43
N PHE A 116 -11.84 -0.77 20.15
CA PHE A 116 -12.86 0.11 19.54
C PHE A 116 -12.24 1.24 18.71
N TRP A 117 -11.22 1.93 19.22
CA TRP A 117 -10.53 3.01 18.50
C TRP A 117 -9.94 2.53 17.17
N LEU A 118 -9.39 1.30 17.14
CA LEU A 118 -8.79 0.72 15.95
C LEU A 118 -9.86 0.27 14.96
N ARG A 119 -10.98 -0.29 15.44
CA ARG A 119 -12.14 -0.57 14.59
C ARG A 119 -12.70 0.69 13.95
N ALA A 120 -12.78 1.80 14.68
CA ALA A 120 -13.21 3.09 14.13
C ALA A 120 -12.24 3.59 13.04
N LEU A 121 -10.93 3.46 13.28
CA LEU A 121 -9.91 3.79 12.28
C LEU A 121 -10.02 2.89 11.03
N MET A 122 -10.16 1.59 11.20
CA MET A 122 -10.34 0.65 10.08
C MET A 122 -11.56 1.02 9.23
N LYS A 123 -12.69 1.40 9.86
CA LYS A 123 -13.87 1.88 9.13
C LYS A 123 -13.61 3.16 8.34
N ARG A 124 -12.83 4.10 8.90
CA ARG A 124 -12.40 5.31 8.17
C ARG A 124 -11.55 4.94 6.95
N VAL A 125 -10.59 4.03 7.14
CA VAL A 125 -9.74 3.53 6.04
C VAL A 125 -10.57 2.84 4.96
N CYS A 126 -11.57 2.01 5.30
CA CYS A 126 -12.47 1.44 4.29
C CYS A 126 -13.16 2.50 3.44
N LYS A 127 -13.58 3.62 4.04
CA LYS A 127 -14.18 4.74 3.30
C LYS A 127 -13.17 5.48 2.45
N SER A 128 -11.93 5.61 2.92
CA SER A 128 -10.87 6.30 2.17
C SER A 128 -10.27 5.46 1.05
N VAL A 129 -10.33 4.12 1.15
CA VAL A 129 -9.68 3.19 0.22
C VAL A 129 -10.77 2.44 -0.57
N PRO A 130 -11.10 2.85 -1.80
CA PRO A 130 -12.22 2.28 -2.56
C PRO A 130 -12.03 0.81 -2.94
N LEU A 131 -10.82 0.26 -2.76
CA LEU A 131 -10.53 -1.15 -2.95
C LEU A 131 -11.00 -2.05 -1.79
N PHE A 132 -11.27 -1.48 -0.61
CA PHE A 132 -11.91 -2.20 0.49
C PHE A 132 -13.43 -2.16 0.35
N THR A 133 -13.95 -3.00 -0.55
CA THR A 133 -15.38 -3.14 -0.80
C THR A 133 -16.07 -4.02 0.24
N PRO A 134 -17.42 -3.98 0.35
CA PRO A 134 -18.14 -4.95 1.15
C PRO A 134 -17.75 -6.40 0.80
N GLY A 135 -17.42 -7.20 1.81
CA GLY A 135 -16.88 -8.57 1.67
C GLY A 135 -15.35 -8.67 1.68
N ASN A 136 -14.64 -7.55 1.48
CA ASN A 136 -13.18 -7.46 1.51
C ASN A 136 -12.68 -6.45 2.56
N GLU A 137 -13.48 -6.18 3.60
CA GLU A 137 -13.11 -5.25 4.65
C GLU A 137 -11.88 -5.74 5.43
N PRO A 138 -10.97 -4.86 5.85
CA PRO A 138 -9.84 -5.24 6.67
C PRO A 138 -10.26 -5.95 7.95
N ASN A 139 -9.53 -7.02 8.28
CA ASN A 139 -9.78 -7.84 9.47
C ASN A 139 -8.49 -8.14 10.25
N HIS A 140 -7.36 -7.57 9.84
CA HIS A 140 -6.06 -7.80 10.46
C HIS A 140 -5.22 -6.51 10.44
N VAL A 141 -4.58 -6.21 11.56
CA VAL A 141 -3.76 -5.02 11.74
C VAL A 141 -2.45 -5.37 12.42
N LEU A 142 -1.34 -4.90 11.83
CA LEU A 142 -0.03 -4.90 12.47
C LEU A 142 0.39 -3.46 12.78
N ILE A 143 0.83 -3.22 14.02
CA ILE A 143 1.39 -1.92 14.42
C ILE A 143 2.85 -2.11 14.76
N ASN A 144 3.75 -1.49 14.00
CA ASN A 144 5.19 -1.59 14.22
C ASN A 144 5.72 -0.26 14.78
N GLU A 145 6.61 -0.34 15.76
CA GLU A 145 7.41 0.81 16.21
C GLU A 145 8.87 0.62 15.80
N TYR A 146 9.44 1.67 15.22
CA TYR A 146 10.83 1.77 14.82
C TYR A 146 11.49 2.94 15.55
N LEU A 147 12.60 2.68 16.22
CA LEU A 147 13.53 3.70 16.72
C LEU A 147 14.50 4.13 15.61
N PRO A 148 15.19 5.28 15.74
CA PRO A 148 16.22 5.68 14.77
C PRO A 148 17.29 4.59 14.62
N GLY A 149 17.63 4.24 13.38
CA GLY A 149 18.54 3.14 13.05
C GLY A 149 17.87 1.77 12.88
N GLN A 150 16.57 1.64 13.20
CA GLN A 150 15.83 0.40 13.00
C GLN A 150 15.17 0.34 11.62
N GLY A 151 14.93 -0.88 11.15
CA GLY A 151 14.43 -1.14 9.81
C GLY A 151 13.83 -2.53 9.63
N ILE A 152 13.58 -2.88 8.38
CA ILE A 152 13.12 -4.20 7.95
C ILE A 152 13.67 -4.47 6.56
N MET A 153 14.30 -5.64 6.39
CA MET A 153 14.85 -6.03 5.09
C MET A 153 13.75 -6.11 4.01
N PRO A 154 14.12 -5.98 2.72
CA PRO A 154 13.18 -6.17 1.62
C PRO A 154 12.42 -7.49 1.74
N HIS A 155 11.10 -7.41 1.73
CA HIS A 155 10.19 -8.56 1.87
C HIS A 155 8.85 -8.29 1.18
N THR A 156 8.06 -9.35 0.99
CA THR A 156 6.64 -9.24 0.64
C THR A 156 5.77 -9.58 1.84
N ASP A 157 4.53 -9.09 1.83
CA ASP A 157 3.55 -9.36 2.90
C ASP A 157 3.04 -10.82 2.90
N GLY A 158 3.25 -11.53 1.80
CA GLY A 158 2.84 -12.92 1.61
C GLY A 158 1.45 -13.08 0.98
N PRO A 159 1.14 -14.30 0.50
CA PRO A 159 -0.02 -14.57 -0.36
C PRO A 159 -1.35 -14.72 0.39
N ALA A 160 -1.35 -14.63 1.73
CA ALA A 160 -2.55 -14.84 2.53
C ALA A 160 -3.52 -13.65 2.49
N TYR A 161 -3.01 -12.44 2.21
CA TYR A 161 -3.81 -11.22 2.22
C TYR A 161 -4.46 -10.97 0.85
N PHE A 162 -5.61 -10.31 0.88
CA PHE A 162 -6.13 -9.59 -0.28
C PHE A 162 -5.07 -8.56 -0.72
N PRO A 163 -4.80 -8.37 -2.04
CA PRO A 163 -3.66 -7.60 -2.53
C PRO A 163 -3.89 -6.09 -2.44
N VAL A 164 -4.22 -5.61 -1.24
CA VAL A 164 -4.41 -4.21 -0.87
C VAL A 164 -3.91 -4.03 0.54
N VAL A 165 -3.00 -3.09 0.72
CA VAL A 165 -2.48 -2.70 2.04
C VAL A 165 -2.61 -1.19 2.22
N ALA A 166 -3.15 -0.80 3.37
CA ALA A 166 -3.17 0.58 3.83
C ALA A 166 -2.15 0.73 4.97
N ASN A 167 -1.15 1.60 4.79
CA ASN A 167 -0.10 1.87 5.76
C ASN A 167 -0.19 3.33 6.23
N ILE A 168 -0.53 3.52 7.50
CA ILE A 168 -0.55 4.84 8.14
C ILE A 168 0.76 5.05 8.88
N THR A 169 1.34 6.24 8.76
CA THR A 169 2.59 6.61 9.45
C THR A 169 2.35 7.68 10.52
N LEU A 170 2.90 7.50 11.72
CA LEU A 170 2.82 8.42 12.86
C LEU A 170 4.21 8.69 13.46
N GLY A 171 4.35 9.83 14.13
CA GLY A 171 5.50 10.20 14.94
C GLY A 171 6.67 10.77 14.13
N SER A 172 7.21 9.98 13.21
CA SER A 172 8.32 10.39 12.33
C SER A 172 8.13 9.84 10.93
N HIS A 173 8.91 10.39 9.98
CA HIS A 173 8.93 9.91 8.61
C HIS A 173 9.75 8.63 8.47
N THR A 174 9.67 8.00 7.31
CA THR A 174 10.66 7.01 6.85
C THR A 174 10.67 6.96 5.32
N VAL A 175 11.78 6.52 4.75
CA VAL A 175 11.83 6.09 3.34
C VAL A 175 11.55 4.59 3.25
N LEU A 176 10.59 4.20 2.41
CA LEU A 176 10.22 2.82 2.10
C LEU A 176 10.74 2.46 0.71
N ASP A 177 11.81 1.68 0.66
CA ASP A 177 12.45 1.25 -0.57
C ASP A 177 11.65 0.16 -1.27
N LEU A 178 11.52 0.27 -2.59
CA LEU A 178 10.81 -0.67 -3.46
C LEU A 178 11.80 -1.42 -4.36
N TYR A 179 11.65 -2.74 -4.41
CA TYR A 179 12.47 -3.62 -5.23
C TYR A 179 11.59 -4.55 -6.05
N GLU A 180 11.93 -4.80 -7.30
CA GLU A 180 11.26 -5.83 -8.10
C GLU A 180 11.61 -7.22 -7.56
N THR A 181 10.61 -8.07 -7.33
CA THR A 181 10.79 -9.35 -6.61
C THR A 181 11.68 -10.33 -7.37
N GLU A 182 11.52 -10.41 -8.69
CA GLU A 182 12.24 -11.38 -9.53
C GLU A 182 13.71 -11.01 -9.68
N THR A 183 13.99 -9.75 -10.01
CA THR A 183 15.33 -9.27 -10.32
C THR A 183 16.08 -8.74 -9.10
N ARG A 184 15.36 -8.38 -8.03
CA ARG A 184 15.85 -7.64 -6.86
C ARG A 184 16.40 -6.25 -7.20
N ASN A 185 16.03 -5.71 -8.37
CA ASN A 185 16.42 -4.38 -8.77
C ASN A 185 15.70 -3.34 -7.93
N TYR A 186 16.45 -2.36 -7.44
CA TYR A 186 15.90 -1.18 -6.78
C TYR A 186 15.17 -0.31 -7.81
N ILE A 187 13.92 0.05 -7.50
CA ILE A 187 13.04 0.80 -8.40
C ILE A 187 12.98 2.28 -8.00
N GLY A 188 12.93 2.53 -6.70
CA GLY A 188 12.72 3.84 -6.10
C GLY A 188 12.17 3.65 -4.70
N SER A 189 11.72 4.74 -4.08
CA SER A 189 11.17 4.69 -2.73
C SER A 189 9.96 5.58 -2.56
N PHE A 190 9.15 5.27 -1.56
CA PHE A 190 8.11 6.18 -1.07
C PHE A 190 8.61 6.89 0.19
N LEU A 191 8.50 8.22 0.22
CA LEU A 191 8.66 8.97 1.45
C LEU A 191 7.35 8.94 2.23
N LEU A 192 7.37 8.39 3.43
CA LEU A 192 6.21 8.29 4.29
C LEU A 192 6.31 9.36 5.37
N GLU A 193 5.67 10.50 5.16
CA GLU A 193 5.63 11.57 6.16
C GLU A 193 4.80 11.14 7.36
N ARG A 194 5.00 11.78 8.52
CA ARG A 194 4.08 11.61 9.65
C ARG A 194 2.67 12.02 9.24
N LYS A 195 1.67 11.40 9.86
CA LYS A 195 0.24 11.64 9.60
C LYS A 195 -0.21 11.27 8.19
N SER A 196 0.55 10.48 7.43
CA SER A 196 0.21 10.10 6.06
C SER A 196 -0.45 8.71 5.97
N LEU A 197 -1.12 8.46 4.84
CA LEU A 197 -1.62 7.15 4.44
C LEU A 197 -1.05 6.77 3.06
N LEU A 198 -0.32 5.66 3.01
CA LEU A 198 0.11 5.00 1.77
C LEU A 198 -0.81 3.81 1.48
N ILE A 199 -1.20 3.66 0.21
CA ILE A 199 -2.00 2.53 -0.28
C ILE A 199 -1.24 1.86 -1.41
N ILE A 200 -0.93 0.58 -1.24
CA ILE A 200 -0.30 -0.28 -2.25
C ILE A 200 -1.31 -1.35 -2.64
N SER A 201 -1.46 -1.60 -3.95
CA SER A 201 -2.44 -2.57 -4.45
C SER A 201 -1.94 -3.40 -5.63
N GLU A 202 -2.61 -4.54 -5.83
CA GLU A 202 -2.50 -5.39 -7.01
C GLU A 202 -1.05 -5.70 -7.42
N GLN A 203 -0.62 -5.29 -8.61
CA GLN A 203 0.70 -5.61 -9.16
C GLN A 203 1.84 -5.10 -8.28
N LEU A 204 1.66 -3.92 -7.65
CA LEU A 204 2.67 -3.39 -6.73
C LEU A 204 2.78 -4.26 -5.47
N TYR A 205 1.65 -4.77 -4.98
CA TYR A 205 1.59 -5.67 -3.83
C TYR A 205 2.22 -7.05 -4.13
N VAL A 206 1.96 -7.59 -5.33
CA VAL A 206 2.35 -8.96 -5.69
C VAL A 206 3.80 -9.04 -6.18
N ASN A 207 4.24 -8.09 -7.00
CA ASN A 207 5.49 -8.22 -7.76
C ASN A 207 6.67 -7.49 -7.12
N PHE A 208 6.47 -6.71 -6.05
CA PHE A 208 7.53 -5.91 -5.45
C PHE A 208 7.73 -6.22 -3.97
N GLN A 209 8.99 -6.22 -3.58
CA GLN A 209 9.41 -6.23 -2.19
C GLN A 209 9.53 -4.80 -1.69
N HIS A 210 9.28 -4.60 -0.40
CA HIS A 210 9.49 -3.33 0.26
C HIS A 210 10.36 -3.50 1.50
N GLY A 211 11.16 -2.48 1.80
CA GLY A 211 12.09 -2.49 2.92
C GLY A 211 12.31 -1.11 3.51
N ILE A 212 12.72 -1.07 4.78
CA ILE A 212 13.15 0.15 5.46
C ILE A 212 14.60 -0.06 5.87
N LYS A 213 15.51 0.76 5.34
CA LYS A 213 16.94 0.70 5.70
C LYS A 213 17.16 1.03 7.18
N GLU A 214 18.15 0.38 7.78
CA GLU A 214 18.60 0.60 9.16
C GLU A 214 19.52 1.84 9.25
N VAL A 215 18.93 3.02 9.08
CA VAL A 215 19.62 4.31 9.11
C VAL A 215 19.01 5.25 10.14
N LYS A 216 19.78 6.23 10.62
CA LYS A 216 19.32 7.24 11.58
C LYS A 216 18.80 8.52 10.93
N GLU A 217 19.08 8.70 9.65
CA GLU A 217 18.69 9.84 8.83
C GLU A 217 18.39 9.34 7.41
N ASP A 218 17.43 9.98 6.74
CA ASP A 218 17.12 9.73 5.34
C ASP A 218 17.60 10.88 4.47
N GLU A 219 18.09 10.56 3.28
CA GLU A 219 18.42 11.55 2.24
C GLU A 219 17.28 11.57 1.23
N ILE A 220 16.69 12.74 0.99
CA ILE A 220 15.62 12.89 0.02
C ILE A 220 16.23 13.16 -1.36
N SER A 221 16.06 12.19 -2.26
CA SER A 221 16.58 12.22 -3.62
C SER A 221 15.47 12.22 -4.67
N GLU A 222 15.86 12.34 -5.94
CA GLU A 222 14.98 12.22 -7.10
C GLU A 222 14.35 10.83 -7.28
N LYS A 223 14.75 9.84 -6.48
CA LYS A 223 14.18 8.47 -6.48
C LYS A 223 12.92 8.34 -5.62
N ILE A 224 12.49 9.40 -4.94
CA ILE A 224 11.22 9.42 -4.21
C ILE A 224 10.06 9.55 -5.19
N LEU A 225 9.31 8.45 -5.35
CA LEU A 225 8.25 8.31 -6.34
C LEU A 225 7.04 9.20 -6.02
N ASN A 226 6.75 9.44 -4.74
CA ASN A 226 5.59 10.24 -4.29
C ASN A 226 5.95 11.69 -3.94
N TYR A 227 7.09 12.20 -4.39
CA TYR A 227 7.60 13.52 -3.98
C TYR A 227 6.61 14.66 -4.26
N LYS A 228 5.89 14.61 -5.40
CA LYS A 228 4.89 15.63 -5.77
C LYS A 228 3.72 15.73 -4.77
N LEU A 229 3.40 14.62 -4.10
CA LEU A 229 2.30 14.52 -3.15
C LEU A 229 2.71 14.80 -1.70
N CYS A 230 4.01 14.95 -1.42
CA CYS A 230 4.46 15.26 -0.06
C CYS A 230 4.01 16.65 0.36
N SER A 231 3.58 16.76 1.62
CA SER A 231 3.11 18.02 2.22
C SER A 231 4.22 19.06 2.37
N GLU A 232 5.41 18.61 2.73
CA GLU A 232 6.59 19.45 2.85
C GLU A 232 7.40 19.44 1.55
N LYS A 233 8.09 20.56 1.28
CA LYS A 233 9.08 20.64 0.21
C LYS A 233 10.45 20.41 0.81
N TYR A 234 10.98 19.22 0.57
CA TYR A 234 12.34 18.83 0.97
C TYR A 234 13.33 19.31 -0.08
N SER A 235 14.45 19.86 0.36
CA SER A 235 15.54 20.15 -0.58
C SER A 235 16.19 18.84 -1.05
N SER A 236 16.58 18.78 -2.33
CA SER A 236 17.38 17.66 -2.83
C SER A 236 18.67 17.59 -2.02
N GLU A 237 19.05 16.40 -1.55
CA GLU A 237 20.24 16.14 -0.70
C GLU A 237 20.06 16.54 0.78
N GLU A 238 18.86 16.95 1.20
CA GLU A 238 18.57 17.17 2.62
C GLU A 238 18.60 15.86 3.41
N LYS A 239 19.35 15.87 4.50
CA LYS A 239 19.40 14.78 5.47
C LYS A 239 18.44 15.04 6.60
N ILE A 240 17.38 14.25 6.67
CA ILE A 240 16.33 14.39 7.67
C ILE A 240 16.53 13.34 8.76
N PRO A 241 16.77 13.73 10.02
CA PRO A 241 16.96 12.77 11.10
C PRO A 241 15.64 12.05 11.42
N ARG A 242 15.70 10.71 11.50
CA ARG A 242 14.58 9.89 11.97
C ARG A 242 14.39 10.08 13.47
N LYS A 243 13.13 10.08 13.89
CA LYS A 243 12.71 9.92 15.29
C LYS A 243 11.94 8.60 15.41
N THR A 244 11.38 8.33 16.59
CA THR A 244 10.50 7.16 16.76
C THR A 244 9.32 7.25 15.79
N ARG A 245 9.15 6.20 15.00
CA ARG A 245 8.12 6.09 13.96
C ARG A 245 7.21 4.91 14.28
N ILE A 246 5.90 5.13 14.16
CA ILE A 246 4.90 4.07 14.29
C ILE A 246 4.22 3.89 12.94
N SER A 247 4.02 2.63 12.53
CA SER A 247 3.23 2.29 11.34
C SER A 247 2.03 1.45 11.71
N ILE A 248 0.84 1.82 11.23
CA ILE A 248 -0.37 0.99 11.34
C ILE A 248 -0.66 0.40 9.96
N THR A 249 -0.44 -0.90 9.80
CA THR A 249 -0.66 -1.65 8.55
C THR A 249 -1.98 -2.40 8.62
N ILE A 250 -2.96 -1.98 7.82
CA ILE A 250 -4.35 -2.47 7.82
C ILE A 250 -4.58 -3.29 6.54
N ARG A 251 -5.04 -4.53 6.69
CA ARG A 251 -5.19 -5.50 5.59
C ARG A 251 -6.41 -6.40 5.78
N ASN A 252 -6.86 -7.01 4.69
CA ASN A 252 -7.85 -8.09 4.69
C ASN A 252 -7.16 -9.44 4.46
N VAL A 253 -7.56 -10.44 5.24
CA VAL A 253 -7.26 -11.85 5.02
C VAL A 253 -8.57 -12.56 4.63
N PRO A 254 -8.77 -12.93 3.35
CA PRO A 254 -10.05 -13.44 2.88
C PRO A 254 -10.45 -14.78 3.52
N LYS A 255 -9.46 -15.64 3.77
CA LYS A 255 -9.68 -16.97 4.36
C LYS A 255 -9.57 -16.87 5.87
N THR A 256 -10.69 -16.96 6.57
CA THR A 256 -10.74 -17.00 8.05
C THR A 256 -11.06 -18.40 8.55
N ILE A 257 -10.48 -18.75 9.69
CA ILE A 257 -10.71 -20.02 10.39
C ILE A 257 -11.15 -19.66 11.81
N THR A 258 -12.23 -20.28 12.27
CA THR A 258 -12.64 -20.13 13.67
C THR A 258 -11.64 -20.84 14.58
N ALA A 259 -11.41 -20.29 15.77
CA ALA A 259 -10.51 -20.93 16.76
C ALA A 259 -10.94 -22.39 17.05
N PHE A 260 -12.24 -22.68 17.04
CA PHE A 260 -12.79 -24.03 17.16
C PHE A 260 -12.27 -24.95 16.06
N THR A 261 -12.43 -24.58 14.79
CA THR A 261 -11.97 -25.39 13.64
C THR A 261 -10.44 -25.56 13.61
N ALA A 262 -9.67 -24.59 14.09
CA ALA A 262 -8.21 -24.69 14.17
C ALA A 262 -7.74 -25.77 15.18
N VAL A 263 -8.44 -25.92 16.31
CA VAL A 263 -8.09 -26.91 17.35
C VAL A 263 -8.37 -28.34 16.91
N PHE A 264 -9.47 -28.60 16.19
CA PHE A 264 -9.80 -29.95 15.72
C PHE A 264 -8.93 -30.41 14.54
N ASN A 265 -8.56 -29.50 13.64
CA ASN A 265 -7.70 -29.83 12.49
C ASN A 265 -6.23 -30.10 12.84
N ASN A 266 -5.78 -29.77 14.06
CA ASN A 266 -4.43 -30.11 14.54
C ASN A 266 -4.39 -31.45 15.32
N ARG A 267 -5.53 -32.14 15.45
CA ARG A 267 -5.65 -33.45 16.12
C ARG A 267 -5.90 -34.61 15.14
N ALA A 268 -5.79 -34.37 13.83
CA ALA A 268 -5.96 -35.35 12.76
C ALA A 268 -4.67 -35.48 11.94
#